data_AF-A0A7G1P2J6-F1
#
_entry.id   AF-A0A7G1P2J6-F1
#
_cell.length_a   1.000
_cell.length_b   1.000
_cell.length_c   1.000
_cell.angle_alpha   90.00
_cell.angle_beta   90.00
_cell.angle_gamma   90.00
#
_symmetry.space_group_name_H-M   'P 1'
#
loop_
_entity.id
_entity.type
_entity.pdbx_description
1 polymer ?
#
loop_
_entity_poly.entity_id
_entity_poly.type
_entity_poly.pdbx_seq_one_letter_code
_entity_poly.pdbx_strand_id
1 'polypeptide(L)'
;MSDANGTNGNGTNGTNPEKDLGASNLPGRRGDGGEEIRVQRGMFGANNGGDTSGYGGLVRSIRLPGPAARPYGGWFDEVADELEGALEEQGLVPENAIEKTIVDRDEITFHIDREHLLRVARTLRDDPALRFELCTGVSGVHYPQDKGRELHAVYHLRSITHNRLIRLEVSAPDSDPRVPSLVSVYPTNDWHERETYDFFGIVFEGHPALTRIMMPDDWQGFPQRKDYPLGGIAVEYKGAQIPAPDQRRSYS
;
A
#
# COMPACT_ATOMS: atom_id res chain seq x y z
N MET A 1 48.42 -59.26 23.09
CA MET A 1 47.30 -60.17 22.77
C MET A 1 46.17 -59.84 23.72
N SER A 2 45.03 -59.28 23.34
CA SER A 2 44.51 -58.86 22.03
C SER A 2 43.20 -58.10 22.32
N ASP A 3 42.94 -57.11 21.49
CA ASP A 3 41.82 -56.17 21.52
C ASP A 3 40.41 -56.79 21.55
N ALA A 4 39.46 -56.02 22.07
CA ALA A 4 38.09 -56.00 21.56
C ALA A 4 37.55 -54.57 21.64
N ASN A 5 37.96 -53.78 20.66
CA ASN A 5 37.39 -52.50 20.30
C ASN A 5 36.01 -52.75 19.65
N GLY A 6 34.93 -52.36 20.33
CA GLY A 6 33.56 -52.49 19.84
C GLY A 6 33.08 -51.18 19.22
N THR A 7 33.18 -51.08 17.91
CA THR A 7 32.57 -50.07 17.04
C THR A 7 31.04 -50.06 17.17
N ASN A 8 30.47 -48.92 17.57
CA ASN A 8 29.12 -48.48 17.22
C ASN A 8 29.31 -47.07 16.65
N GLY A 9 28.98 -46.79 15.39
CA GLY A 9 27.77 -47.15 14.69
C GLY A 9 27.21 -45.83 14.17
N ASN A 10 27.46 -45.57 12.88
CA ASN A 10 27.02 -44.42 12.11
C ASN A 10 25.54 -44.12 12.37
N GLY A 11 25.19 -42.90 12.78
CA GLY A 11 23.81 -42.58 13.19
C GLY A 11 23.50 -41.08 13.20
N THR A 12 22.86 -40.65 12.12
CA THR A 12 22.11 -39.40 11.94
C THR A 12 22.93 -38.10 11.87
N ASN A 13 23.39 -37.80 10.66
CA ASN A 13 23.61 -36.44 10.17
C ASN A 13 22.24 -35.74 10.06
N GLY A 14 21.59 -35.52 11.20
CA GLY A 14 20.38 -34.72 11.28
C GLY A 14 20.79 -33.26 11.30
N THR A 15 20.55 -32.55 10.19
CA THR A 15 20.54 -31.08 10.16
C THR A 15 19.64 -30.62 11.31
N ASN A 16 20.23 -30.14 12.39
CA ASN A 16 19.47 -29.61 13.51
C ASN A 16 19.06 -28.19 13.12
N PRO A 17 17.76 -27.93 12.83
CA PRO A 17 17.32 -26.63 12.31
C PRO A 17 17.54 -25.48 13.31
N GLU A 18 17.81 -25.80 14.58
CA GLU A 18 18.14 -24.81 15.61
C GLU A 18 19.63 -24.41 15.62
N LYS A 19 20.54 -25.25 15.09
CA LYS A 19 21.99 -24.96 15.09
C LYS A 19 22.48 -24.18 13.87
N ASP A 20 21.72 -24.15 12.78
CA ASP A 20 22.05 -23.44 11.53
C ASP A 20 21.33 -22.09 11.37
N LEU A 21 21.05 -21.40 12.48
CA LEU A 21 20.56 -20.01 12.47
C LEU A 21 21.72 -19.03 12.22
N GLY A 22 22.45 -19.21 11.12
CA GLY A 22 23.38 -18.20 10.63
C GLY A 22 22.61 -16.97 10.14
N ALA A 23 23.13 -15.76 10.38
CA ALA A 23 22.50 -14.52 9.93
C ALA A 23 22.23 -14.45 8.41
N SER A 24 22.93 -15.29 7.62
CA SER A 24 22.75 -15.49 6.19
C SER A 24 21.44 -16.21 5.81
N ASN A 25 20.86 -16.98 6.73
CA ASN A 25 19.64 -17.77 6.52
C ASN A 25 18.38 -17.03 6.99
N LEU A 26 18.53 -15.82 7.53
CA LEU A 26 17.40 -14.96 7.87
C LEU A 26 16.92 -14.25 6.58
N PRO A 27 15.61 -14.12 6.36
CA PRO A 27 15.10 -13.23 5.32
C PRO A 27 15.74 -11.85 5.50
N GLY A 28 16.16 -11.23 4.39
CA GLY A 28 16.94 -9.99 4.39
C GLY A 28 16.39 -8.97 5.39
N ARG A 29 17.25 -8.49 6.30
CA ARG A 29 16.85 -7.46 7.27
C ARG A 29 16.42 -6.22 6.49
N ARG A 30 15.18 -5.78 6.70
CA ARG A 30 14.81 -4.40 6.35
C ARG A 30 15.77 -3.48 7.12
N GLY A 31 16.27 -2.44 6.46
CA GLY A 31 17.13 -1.45 7.12
C GLY A 31 16.44 -0.89 8.38
N ASP A 32 17.24 -0.48 9.37
CA ASP A 32 16.73 0.04 10.64
C ASP A 32 16.11 1.46 10.52
N GLY A 33 16.12 2.07 9.34
CA GLY A 33 15.52 3.39 9.09
C GLY A 33 13.99 3.35 9.01
N GLY A 34 13.36 4.46 9.42
CA GLY A 34 11.93 4.70 9.23
C GLY A 34 11.07 4.76 10.49
N GLU A 35 9.82 5.18 10.30
CA GLU A 35 8.83 5.35 11.37
C GLU A 35 8.19 4.00 11.71
N GLU A 36 8.29 3.56 12.97
CA GLU A 36 7.72 2.30 13.42
C GLU A 36 6.20 2.42 13.65
N ILE A 37 5.41 1.86 12.74
CA ILE A 37 3.95 1.89 12.82
C ILE A 37 3.42 0.86 13.82
N ARG A 38 4.04 -0.34 13.84
CA ARG A 38 3.52 -1.48 14.61
C ARG A 38 4.61 -2.53 14.86
N VAL A 39 4.60 -3.13 16.03
CA VAL A 39 5.31 -4.40 16.30
C VAL A 39 4.33 -5.56 16.23
N GLN A 40 4.63 -6.57 15.42
CA GLN A 40 3.86 -7.79 15.28
C GLN A 40 4.61 -8.97 15.89
N ARG A 41 3.92 -9.74 16.73
CA ARG A 41 4.38 -11.06 17.19
C ARG A 41 3.74 -12.15 16.34
N GLY A 42 4.51 -13.19 16.02
CA GLY A 42 4.13 -14.22 15.08
C GLY A 42 4.18 -13.76 13.61
N MET A 43 4.61 -14.64 12.70
CA MET A 43 4.61 -14.35 11.26
C MET A 43 3.24 -13.91 10.73
N PHE A 44 2.17 -14.49 11.28
CA PHE A 44 0.80 -14.29 10.81
C PHE A 44 -0.08 -13.43 11.73
N GLY A 45 0.47 -12.96 12.86
CA GLY A 45 -0.25 -12.05 13.78
C GLY A 45 -1.47 -12.68 14.46
N ALA A 46 -1.58 -14.00 14.48
CA ALA A 46 -2.62 -14.73 15.19
C ALA A 46 -2.33 -14.68 16.70
N ASN A 47 -3.25 -14.09 17.46
CA ASN A 47 -3.16 -13.99 18.92
C ASN A 47 -3.99 -15.05 19.65
N ASN A 48 -4.78 -15.85 18.91
CA ASN A 48 -5.71 -16.84 19.47
C ASN A 48 -5.38 -18.24 18.94
N GLY A 49 -4.82 -19.10 19.79
CA GLY A 49 -4.49 -20.50 19.48
C GLY A 49 -3.09 -20.92 19.91
N GLY A 50 -2.82 -22.22 19.96
CA GLY A 50 -1.45 -22.73 20.09
C GLY A 50 -0.65 -22.45 18.83
N ASP A 51 0.65 -22.15 18.95
CA ASP A 51 1.51 -21.92 17.79
C ASP A 51 1.78 -23.22 17.03
N THR A 52 0.89 -23.57 16.10
CA THR A 52 1.07 -24.69 15.18
C THR A 52 1.98 -24.36 14.00
N SER A 53 2.31 -23.08 13.82
CA SER A 53 3.12 -22.61 12.70
C SER A 53 4.62 -22.71 12.98
N GLY A 54 5.02 -22.76 14.25
CA GLY A 54 6.42 -22.67 14.69
C GLY A 54 7.01 -21.27 14.56
N TYR A 55 6.20 -20.28 14.15
CA TYR A 55 6.62 -18.90 13.91
C TYR A 55 6.12 -17.92 14.97
N GLY A 56 5.47 -18.38 16.04
CA GLY A 56 4.90 -17.56 17.10
C GLY A 56 5.92 -16.76 17.91
N GLY A 57 7.17 -17.23 17.96
CA GLY A 57 8.28 -16.51 18.60
C GLY A 57 8.84 -15.34 17.78
N LEU A 58 8.46 -15.19 16.51
CA LEU A 58 8.95 -14.09 15.67
C LEU A 58 8.39 -12.75 16.13
N VAL A 59 9.26 -11.76 16.22
CA VAL A 59 8.88 -10.36 16.45
C VAL A 59 9.34 -9.56 15.24
N ARG A 60 8.40 -8.89 14.56
CA ARG A 60 8.67 -8.05 13.40
C ARG A 60 8.16 -6.64 13.65
N SER A 61 9.04 -5.65 13.50
CA SER A 61 8.61 -4.26 13.37
C SER A 61 8.15 -4.01 11.94
N ILE A 62 6.95 -3.45 11.80
CA ILE A 62 6.41 -2.88 10.57
C ILE A 62 6.76 -1.40 10.64
N ARG A 63 7.69 -1.00 9.77
CA ARG A 63 8.15 0.39 9.64
C ARG A 63 7.73 0.94 8.28
N LEU A 64 7.27 2.19 8.24
CA LEU A 64 7.29 2.96 6.99
C LEU A 64 8.73 3.33 6.71
N PRO A 65 9.18 3.34 5.45
CA PRO A 65 10.48 3.87 5.11
C PRO A 65 10.61 5.31 5.64
N GLY A 66 11.80 5.66 6.12
CA GLY A 66 12.09 7.04 6.53
C GLY A 66 12.27 7.96 5.32
N PRO A 67 12.31 9.28 5.54
CA PRO A 67 12.67 10.21 4.48
C PRO A 67 14.06 9.85 3.94
N ALA A 68 14.18 9.79 2.61
CA ALA A 68 15.45 9.61 1.93
C ALA A 68 16.26 10.91 1.99
N ALA A 69 17.58 10.78 2.06
CA ALA A 69 18.49 11.91 1.94
C ALA A 69 19.07 11.95 0.52
N ARG A 70 19.28 13.15 -0.01
CA ARG A 70 19.96 13.33 -1.29
C ARG A 70 21.45 12.92 -1.19
N PRO A 71 22.05 12.38 -2.27
CA PRO A 71 21.41 12.06 -3.55
C PRO A 71 20.49 10.84 -3.46
N TYR A 72 19.34 10.91 -4.11
CA TYR A 72 18.36 9.82 -4.19
C TYR A 72 18.84 8.68 -5.10
N GLY A 73 19.65 9.01 -6.11
CA GLY A 73 20.26 8.07 -7.03
C GLY A 73 19.56 7.98 -8.39
N GLY A 74 20.35 7.66 -9.42
CA GLY A 74 19.86 7.53 -10.79
C GLY A 74 19.29 8.83 -11.34
N TRP A 75 18.09 8.75 -11.93
CA TRP A 75 17.36 9.89 -12.47
C TRP A 75 16.41 10.54 -11.44
N PHE A 76 16.35 10.02 -10.21
CA PHE A 76 15.43 10.52 -9.18
C PHE A 76 15.76 11.94 -8.75
N ASP A 77 17.06 12.26 -8.62
CA ASP A 77 17.52 13.61 -8.29
C ASP A 77 17.08 14.62 -9.36
N GLU A 78 17.22 14.26 -10.65
CA GLU A 78 16.77 15.11 -11.77
C GLU A 78 15.26 15.38 -11.68
N VAL A 79 14.44 14.36 -11.43
CA VAL A 79 12.98 14.55 -11.32
C VAL A 79 12.60 15.39 -10.10
N ALA A 80 13.31 15.21 -8.97
CA ALA A 80 13.09 16.03 -7.78
C ALA A 80 13.49 17.49 -8.04
N ASP A 81 14.64 17.73 -8.66
CA ASP A 81 15.12 19.08 -9.03
C ASP A 81 14.17 19.80 -9.97
N GLU A 82 13.75 19.14 -11.05
CA GLU A 82 12.81 19.71 -12.02
C GLU A 82 11.43 19.98 -11.39
N LEU A 83 10.95 19.09 -10.51
CA LEU A 83 9.70 19.31 -9.80
C LEU A 83 9.80 20.49 -8.83
N GLU A 84 10.85 20.56 -8.01
CA GLU A 84 11.07 21.66 -7.07
C GLU A 84 11.21 22.99 -7.81
N GLY A 85 12.02 23.05 -8.88
CA GLY A 85 12.16 24.24 -9.72
C GLY A 85 10.84 24.69 -10.35
N ALA A 86 10.06 23.76 -10.91
CA ALA A 86 8.78 24.09 -11.52
C ALA A 86 7.73 24.57 -10.48
N LEU A 87 7.82 24.14 -9.22
CA LEU A 87 6.97 24.65 -8.14
C LEU A 87 7.39 26.05 -7.70
N GLU A 88 8.70 26.32 -7.61
CA GLU A 88 9.25 27.63 -7.29
C GLU A 88 8.88 28.69 -8.33
N GLU A 89 8.95 28.36 -9.62
CA GLU A 89 8.53 29.25 -10.71
C GLU A 89 7.04 29.63 -10.63
N GLN A 90 6.22 28.74 -10.07
CA GLN A 90 4.79 28.98 -9.82
C GLN A 90 4.54 29.74 -8.49
N GLY A 91 5.60 30.16 -7.80
CA GLY A 91 5.54 30.89 -6.55
C GLY A 91 5.19 30.02 -5.34
N LEU A 92 5.37 28.71 -5.43
CA LEU A 92 5.16 27.78 -4.33
C LEU A 92 6.52 27.34 -3.77
N VAL A 93 6.70 27.46 -2.46
CA VAL A 93 7.88 26.90 -1.78
C VAL A 93 7.74 25.37 -1.78
N PRO A 94 8.69 24.59 -2.33
CA PRO A 94 8.55 23.15 -2.47
C PRO A 94 8.30 22.42 -1.14
N GLU A 95 8.90 22.90 -0.05
CA GLU A 95 8.72 22.34 1.31
C GLU A 95 7.27 22.42 1.83
N ASN A 96 6.46 23.34 1.31
CA ASN A 96 5.04 23.39 1.66
C ASN A 96 4.22 22.31 0.93
N ALA A 97 4.69 21.87 -0.24
CA ALA A 97 3.98 20.92 -1.08
C ALA A 97 4.48 19.48 -0.89
N ILE A 98 5.78 19.28 -0.71
CA ILE A 98 6.42 17.98 -0.58
C ILE A 98 6.84 17.82 0.89
N GLU A 99 6.07 17.04 1.63
CA GLU A 99 6.32 16.80 3.07
C GLU A 99 7.58 15.95 3.29
N LYS A 100 7.75 14.93 2.45
CA LYS A 100 8.92 14.03 2.47
C LYS A 100 9.04 13.26 1.16
N THR A 101 10.26 12.89 0.82
CA THR A 101 10.56 11.99 -0.29
C THR A 101 11.08 10.67 0.26
N ILE A 102 10.56 9.56 -0.26
CA ILE A 102 10.96 8.21 0.11
C ILE A 102 11.54 7.52 -1.12
N VAL A 103 12.66 6.82 -0.96
CA VAL A 103 13.21 5.90 -1.96
C VAL A 103 13.29 4.52 -1.32
N ASP A 104 12.54 3.56 -1.86
CA ASP A 104 12.56 2.15 -1.43
C ASP A 104 12.60 1.24 -2.65
N ARG A 105 13.59 0.32 -2.70
CA ARG A 105 13.74 -0.69 -3.77
C ARG A 105 13.66 -0.10 -5.18
N ASP A 106 14.44 0.95 -5.44
CA ASP A 106 14.51 1.66 -6.72
C ASP A 106 13.17 2.25 -7.19
N GLU A 107 12.32 2.64 -6.24
CA GLU A 107 11.11 3.42 -6.50
C GLU A 107 11.09 4.66 -5.62
N ILE A 108 10.79 5.81 -6.23
CA ILE A 108 10.63 7.09 -5.53
C ILE A 108 9.15 7.40 -5.29
N THR A 109 8.85 7.82 -4.07
CA THR A 109 7.54 8.31 -3.64
C THR A 109 7.67 9.72 -3.07
N PHE A 110 6.89 10.65 -3.60
CA PHE A 110 6.75 11.99 -3.03
C PHE A 110 5.49 12.04 -2.18
N HIS A 111 5.64 12.32 -0.88
CA HIS A 111 4.50 12.63 -0.02
C HIS A 111 4.10 14.08 -0.25
N ILE A 112 2.90 14.28 -0.77
CA ILE A 112 2.39 15.58 -1.17
C ILE A 112 1.31 16.02 -0.20
N ASP A 113 1.39 17.27 0.27
CA ASP A 113 0.31 17.87 1.02
C ASP A 113 -0.96 17.91 0.15
N ARG A 114 -2.09 17.51 0.74
CA ARG A 114 -3.34 17.33 0.01
C ARG A 114 -3.82 18.60 -0.67
N GLU A 115 -3.54 19.79 -0.15
CA GLU A 115 -3.95 21.07 -0.74
C GLU A 115 -3.20 21.37 -2.06
N HIS A 116 -2.01 20.82 -2.21
CA HIS A 116 -1.14 21.04 -3.36
C HIS A 116 -1.16 19.92 -4.39
N LEU A 117 -1.79 18.78 -4.08
CA LEU A 117 -1.88 17.60 -4.95
C LEU A 117 -2.27 17.94 -6.39
N LEU A 118 -3.34 18.71 -6.59
CA LEU A 118 -3.85 19.03 -7.93
C LEU A 118 -2.84 19.87 -8.73
N ARG A 119 -2.13 20.77 -8.07
CA ARG A 119 -1.11 21.62 -8.71
C ARG A 119 0.12 20.79 -9.08
N VAL A 120 0.63 19.99 -8.13
CA VAL A 120 1.77 19.09 -8.34
C VAL A 120 1.50 18.11 -9.49
N ALA A 121 0.33 17.49 -9.52
CA ALA A 121 -0.05 16.57 -10.60
C ALA A 121 -0.12 17.26 -11.97
N ARG A 122 -0.59 18.52 -12.04
CA ARG A 122 -0.58 19.30 -13.30
C ARG A 122 0.85 19.60 -13.75
N THR A 123 1.71 20.05 -12.84
CA THR A 123 3.13 20.30 -13.14
C THR A 123 3.80 19.04 -13.68
N LEU A 124 3.64 17.90 -13.00
CA LEU A 124 4.20 16.62 -13.43
C LEU A 124 3.74 16.19 -14.82
N ARG A 125 2.49 16.48 -15.18
CA ARG A 125 1.93 16.17 -16.51
C ARG A 125 2.44 17.12 -17.59
N ASP A 126 2.39 18.42 -17.32
CA ASP A 126 2.50 19.48 -18.34
C ASP A 126 3.96 19.92 -18.58
N ASP A 127 4.83 19.78 -17.59
CA ASP A 127 6.24 20.17 -17.71
C ASP A 127 6.99 19.27 -18.71
N PRO A 128 7.69 19.81 -19.72
CA PRO A 128 8.42 19.03 -20.72
C PRO A 128 9.55 18.13 -20.17
N ALA A 129 10.19 18.51 -19.07
CA ALA A 129 11.25 17.75 -18.42
C ALA A 129 10.68 16.59 -17.57
N LEU A 130 9.44 16.72 -17.07
CA LEU A 130 8.78 15.70 -16.24
C LEU A 130 7.90 14.74 -17.07
N ARG A 131 6.98 15.28 -17.88
CA ARG A 131 6.04 14.57 -18.78
C ARG A 131 5.52 13.24 -18.24
N PHE A 132 4.82 13.26 -17.10
CA PHE A 132 4.09 12.09 -16.62
C PHE A 132 2.71 12.03 -17.28
N GLU A 133 2.62 11.43 -18.47
CA GLU A 133 1.39 11.46 -19.27
C GLU A 133 0.34 10.45 -18.77
N LEU A 134 0.78 9.37 -18.10
CA LEU A 134 -0.09 8.27 -17.69
C LEU A 134 -0.20 8.20 -16.17
N CYS A 135 -1.42 8.34 -15.65
CA CYS A 135 -1.77 7.89 -14.31
C CYS A 135 -2.35 6.47 -14.40
N THR A 136 -1.67 5.49 -13.80
CA THR A 136 -2.15 4.09 -13.83
C THR A 136 -3.26 3.82 -12.82
N GLY A 137 -3.57 4.78 -11.95
CA GLY A 137 -4.65 4.72 -10.98
C GLY A 137 -4.19 5.09 -9.57
N VAL A 138 -5.16 5.54 -8.77
CA VAL A 138 -5.02 5.70 -7.32
C VAL A 138 -5.31 4.39 -6.60
N SER A 139 -4.59 4.13 -5.52
CA SER A 139 -4.84 3.01 -4.61
C SER A 139 -4.96 3.51 -3.18
N GLY A 140 -5.99 3.06 -2.47
CA GLY A 140 -6.17 3.36 -1.05
C GLY A 140 -5.37 2.44 -0.14
N VAL A 141 -4.86 2.99 0.96
CA VAL A 141 -4.27 2.24 2.07
C VAL A 141 -4.78 2.82 3.39
N HIS A 142 -5.09 1.98 4.36
CA HIS A 142 -5.53 2.40 5.69
C HIS A 142 -4.53 1.92 6.76
N TYR A 143 -3.91 2.87 7.46
CA TYR A 143 -3.03 2.68 8.61
C TYR A 143 -3.68 3.23 9.89
N PRO A 144 -4.47 2.45 10.65
CA PRO A 144 -5.19 2.93 11.84
C PRO A 144 -4.29 3.47 12.96
N GLN A 145 -3.01 3.09 12.94
CA GLN A 145 -2.01 3.49 13.91
C GLN A 145 -1.36 4.85 13.57
N ASP A 146 -1.50 5.30 12.32
CA ASP A 146 -0.88 6.53 11.82
C ASP A 146 -1.81 7.73 12.07
N LYS A 147 -1.82 8.19 13.33
CA LYS A 147 -2.84 9.13 13.83
C LYS A 147 -2.82 10.48 13.12
N GLY A 148 -3.98 10.90 12.61
CA GLY A 148 -4.14 12.14 11.85
C GLY A 148 -3.82 12.00 10.36
N ARG A 149 -3.37 10.83 9.91
CA ARG A 149 -3.05 10.52 8.51
C ARG A 149 -3.42 9.06 8.20
N GLU A 150 -4.53 8.56 8.74
CA GLU A 150 -4.86 7.14 8.69
C GLU A 150 -5.11 6.64 7.26
N LEU A 151 -5.67 7.48 6.39
CA LEU A 151 -6.04 7.14 5.02
C LEU A 151 -5.02 7.67 4.05
N HIS A 152 -4.45 6.79 3.22
CA HIS A 152 -3.46 7.16 2.21
C HIS A 152 -4.01 6.87 0.81
N ALA A 153 -3.86 7.83 -0.09
CA ALA A 153 -4.12 7.70 -1.52
C ALA A 153 -2.78 7.71 -2.26
N VAL A 154 -2.44 6.60 -2.90
CA VAL A 154 -1.18 6.41 -3.63
C VAL A 154 -1.46 6.45 -5.14
N TYR A 155 -0.93 7.44 -5.82
CA TYR A 155 -1.04 7.63 -7.26
C TYR A 155 0.24 7.17 -7.95
N HIS A 156 0.07 6.38 -9.01
CA HIS A 156 1.18 5.84 -9.77
C HIS A 156 1.25 6.55 -11.12
N LEU A 157 2.34 7.29 -11.34
CA LEU A 157 2.52 8.13 -12.52
C LEU A 157 3.67 7.60 -13.36
N ARG A 158 3.41 7.42 -14.66
CA ARG A 158 4.37 6.95 -15.64
C ARG A 158 4.59 8.01 -16.72
N SER A 159 5.86 8.31 -16.96
CA SER A 159 6.31 9.02 -18.14
C SER A 159 6.69 8.02 -19.22
N ILE A 160 6.00 8.06 -20.36
CA ILE A 160 6.38 7.30 -21.55
C ILE A 160 7.52 8.01 -22.28
N THR A 161 7.51 9.34 -22.33
CA THR A 161 8.57 10.13 -22.98
C THR A 161 9.94 9.84 -22.36
N HIS A 162 10.02 9.84 -21.03
CA HIS A 162 11.28 9.68 -20.30
C HIS A 162 11.50 8.26 -19.75
N ASN A 163 10.52 7.37 -19.92
CA ASN A 163 10.50 6.00 -19.37
C ASN A 163 10.75 5.96 -17.84
N ARG A 164 10.04 6.84 -17.11
CA ARG A 164 10.15 7.02 -15.66
C ARG A 164 8.86 6.60 -14.97
N LEU A 165 8.95 6.09 -13.74
CA LEU A 165 7.80 5.73 -12.91
C LEU A 165 8.00 6.29 -11.50
N ILE A 166 7.05 7.09 -11.03
CA ILE A 166 7.07 7.66 -9.68
C ILE A 166 5.75 7.39 -8.97
N ARG A 167 5.73 7.55 -7.65
CA ARG A 167 4.52 7.53 -6.84
C ARG A 167 4.30 8.89 -6.19
N LEU A 168 3.05 9.35 -6.17
CA LEU A 168 2.61 10.42 -5.28
C LEU A 168 1.80 9.78 -4.17
N GLU A 169 2.04 10.18 -2.94
CA GLU A 169 1.27 9.70 -1.79
C GLU A 169 0.69 10.88 -1.05
N VAL A 170 -0.61 10.85 -0.82
CA VAL A 170 -1.33 11.88 -0.07
C VAL A 170 -2.06 11.21 1.07
N SER A 171 -2.00 11.80 2.25
CA SER A 171 -2.70 11.29 3.42
C SER A 171 -3.85 12.20 3.84
N ALA A 172 -4.84 11.60 4.49
CA ALA A 172 -5.98 12.29 5.08
C ALA A 172 -6.35 11.63 6.41
N PRO A 173 -6.79 12.42 7.41
CA PRO A 173 -7.28 11.88 8.67
C PRO A 173 -8.64 11.19 8.47
N ASP A 174 -8.93 10.19 9.30
CA ASP A 174 -10.25 9.55 9.33
C ASP A 174 -11.39 10.52 9.68
N SER A 175 -11.09 11.56 10.47
CA SER A 175 -12.05 12.59 10.87
C SER A 175 -12.42 13.56 9.74
N ASP A 176 -11.55 13.71 8.74
CA ASP A 176 -11.75 14.55 7.56
C ASP A 176 -11.14 13.87 6.33
N PRO A 177 -11.81 12.82 5.79
CA PRO A 177 -11.25 11.94 4.78
C PRO A 177 -11.36 12.55 3.37
N ARG A 178 -10.93 13.80 3.19
CA ARG A 178 -11.05 14.57 1.95
C ARG A 178 -9.69 14.75 1.28
N VAL A 179 -9.65 14.52 -0.03
CA VAL A 179 -8.47 14.68 -0.89
C VAL A 179 -8.94 15.28 -2.23
N PRO A 180 -8.22 16.21 -2.88
CA PRO A 180 -8.62 16.70 -4.21
C PRO A 180 -8.59 15.61 -5.28
N SER A 181 -9.59 15.61 -6.16
CA SER A 181 -9.66 14.72 -7.32
C SER A 181 -8.63 15.08 -8.38
N LEU A 182 -7.99 14.07 -8.98
CA LEU A 182 -7.10 14.23 -10.13
C LEU A 182 -7.79 13.99 -11.47
N VAL A 183 -9.09 13.74 -11.53
CA VAL A 183 -9.83 13.49 -12.78
C VAL A 183 -9.68 14.62 -13.80
N SER A 184 -9.62 15.88 -13.35
CA SER A 184 -9.40 17.03 -14.24
C SER A 184 -8.01 17.05 -14.91
N VAL A 185 -7.04 16.32 -14.35
CA VAL A 185 -5.68 16.18 -14.86
C VAL A 185 -5.53 14.88 -15.64
N TYR A 186 -5.98 13.79 -15.03
CA TYR A 186 -5.95 12.43 -15.55
C TYR A 186 -7.36 11.84 -15.55
N PRO A 187 -8.10 11.93 -16.66
CA PRO A 187 -9.46 11.39 -16.74
C PRO A 187 -9.56 9.89 -16.46
N THR A 188 -8.46 9.15 -16.65
CA THR A 188 -8.35 7.71 -16.34
C THR A 188 -8.51 7.39 -14.85
N ASN A 189 -8.39 8.40 -13.98
CA ASN A 189 -8.47 8.20 -12.54
C ASN A 189 -9.91 8.13 -12.00
N ASP A 190 -10.94 8.42 -12.82
CA ASP A 190 -12.35 8.42 -12.41
C ASP A 190 -12.74 7.11 -11.68
N TRP A 191 -12.50 5.98 -12.34
CA TRP A 191 -12.86 4.67 -11.78
C TRP A 191 -12.08 4.33 -10.52
N HIS A 192 -10.78 4.65 -10.49
CA HIS A 192 -9.90 4.35 -9.37
C HIS A 192 -10.22 5.20 -8.13
N GLU A 193 -10.58 6.47 -8.33
CA GLU A 193 -11.05 7.35 -7.25
C GLU A 193 -12.38 6.84 -6.68
N ARG A 194 -13.31 6.39 -7.54
CA ARG A 194 -14.57 5.77 -7.10
C ARG A 194 -14.35 4.45 -6.35
N GLU A 195 -13.42 3.62 -6.81
CA GLU A 195 -13.05 2.36 -6.15
C GLU A 195 -12.47 2.64 -4.76
N THR A 196 -11.57 3.61 -4.67
CA THR A 196 -10.93 4.02 -3.42
C THR A 196 -11.94 4.62 -2.45
N TYR A 197 -12.90 5.40 -2.94
CA TYR A 197 -14.04 5.87 -2.15
C TYR A 197 -14.89 4.72 -1.61
N ASP A 198 -15.22 3.74 -2.44
CA ASP A 198 -16.11 2.64 -2.05
C ASP A 198 -15.47 1.70 -1.00
N PHE A 199 -14.16 1.45 -1.13
CA PHE A 199 -13.44 0.54 -0.25
C PHE A 199 -12.81 1.17 0.99
N PHE A 200 -12.39 2.43 0.90
CA PHE A 200 -11.67 3.14 1.96
C PHE A 200 -12.38 4.39 2.43
N GLY A 201 -13.40 4.90 1.74
CA GLY A 201 -14.15 6.07 2.17
C GLY A 201 -13.42 7.40 2.01
N ILE A 202 -12.38 7.44 1.17
CA ILE A 202 -11.71 8.70 0.82
C ILE A 202 -12.62 9.47 -0.14
N VAL A 203 -12.99 10.70 0.24
CA VAL A 203 -13.85 11.59 -0.53
C VAL A 203 -12.98 12.46 -1.44
N PHE A 204 -13.10 12.23 -2.75
CA PHE A 204 -12.36 12.97 -3.76
C PHE A 204 -13.11 14.26 -4.16
N GLU A 205 -12.62 15.41 -3.70
CA GLU A 205 -13.25 16.70 -3.96
C GLU A 205 -13.07 17.14 -5.42
N GLY A 206 -14.16 17.54 -6.07
CA GLY A 206 -14.16 17.92 -7.49
C GLY A 206 -14.31 16.74 -8.46
N HIS A 207 -14.48 15.51 -7.97
CA HIS A 207 -14.77 14.35 -8.82
C HIS A 207 -16.17 14.47 -9.47
N PRO A 208 -16.33 14.20 -10.77
CA PRO A 208 -17.59 14.44 -11.50
C PRO A 208 -18.78 13.57 -11.03
N ALA A 209 -18.52 12.32 -10.65
CA ALA A 209 -19.56 11.37 -10.22
C ALA A 209 -19.04 10.41 -9.14
N LEU A 210 -18.78 10.93 -7.93
CA LEU A 210 -18.27 10.11 -6.83
C LEU A 210 -19.41 9.29 -6.21
N THR A 211 -19.59 8.07 -6.72
CA THR A 211 -20.54 7.10 -6.18
C THR A 211 -19.88 5.73 -6.02
N ARG A 212 -20.48 4.86 -5.21
CA ARG A 212 -20.09 3.45 -5.09
C ARG A 212 -20.16 2.76 -6.47
N ILE A 213 -19.28 1.77 -6.66
CA ILE A 213 -19.14 1.02 -7.91
C ILE A 213 -18.90 -0.47 -7.71
N MET A 214 -18.34 -0.85 -6.55
CA MET A 214 -18.03 -2.23 -6.19
C MET A 214 -19.08 -2.79 -5.23
N MET A 215 -19.50 -2.00 -4.25
CA MET A 215 -20.51 -2.40 -3.26
C MET A 215 -21.91 -1.97 -3.68
N PRO A 216 -22.95 -2.70 -3.23
CA PRO A 216 -24.34 -2.26 -3.38
C PRO A 216 -24.57 -0.86 -2.80
N ASP A 217 -25.54 -0.13 -3.35
CA ASP A 217 -25.84 1.26 -2.98
C ASP A 217 -26.23 1.42 -1.49
N ASP A 218 -26.81 0.38 -0.88
CA ASP A 218 -27.24 0.33 0.51
C ASP A 218 -26.15 -0.16 1.49
N TRP A 219 -24.93 -0.43 0.97
CA TRP A 219 -23.83 -0.93 1.79
C TRP A 219 -23.38 0.11 2.84
N GLN A 220 -23.21 -0.34 4.08
CA GLN A 220 -22.73 0.49 5.18
C GLN A 220 -21.27 0.17 5.49
N GLY A 221 -20.44 1.20 5.50
CA GLY A 221 -19.00 1.09 5.78
C GLY A 221 -18.13 0.87 4.54
N PHE A 222 -16.86 0.55 4.81
CA PHE A 222 -15.74 0.57 3.86
C PHE A 222 -14.90 -0.72 4.03
N PRO A 223 -15.14 -1.76 3.21
CA PRO A 223 -14.67 -3.12 3.49
C PRO A 223 -13.16 -3.33 3.59
N GLN A 224 -12.34 -2.51 2.93
CA GLN A 224 -10.88 -2.70 2.94
C GLN A 224 -10.18 -1.95 4.08
N ARG A 225 -10.93 -1.20 4.90
CA ARG A 225 -10.40 -0.60 6.12
C ARG A 225 -10.07 -1.69 7.16
N LYS A 226 -8.99 -1.51 7.91
CA LYS A 226 -8.49 -2.51 8.86
C LYS A 226 -9.31 -2.63 10.16
N ASP A 227 -10.15 -1.64 10.44
CA ASP A 227 -11.13 -1.64 11.52
C ASP A 227 -12.47 -2.25 11.11
N TYR A 228 -12.68 -2.52 9.81
CA TYR A 228 -13.87 -3.19 9.31
C TYR A 228 -13.87 -4.67 9.75
N PRO A 229 -14.94 -5.18 10.38
CA PRO A 229 -14.97 -6.54 10.90
C PRO A 229 -14.94 -7.58 9.75
N LEU A 230 -13.97 -8.50 9.80
CA LEU A 230 -13.96 -9.71 8.98
C LEU A 230 -14.99 -10.70 9.51
N GLY A 231 -16.27 -10.45 9.25
CA GLY A 231 -17.37 -11.28 9.75
C GLY A 231 -18.70 -10.80 9.18
N GLY A 232 -19.29 -11.64 8.33
CA GLY A 232 -20.41 -11.33 7.44
C GLY A 232 -21.56 -10.54 8.06
N ILE A 233 -22.03 -9.55 7.29
CA ILE A 233 -23.46 -9.26 7.28
C ILE A 233 -24.16 -10.61 7.13
N ALA A 234 -25.06 -10.95 8.05
CA ALA A 234 -25.86 -12.15 7.89
C ALA A 234 -26.53 -12.05 6.52
N VAL A 235 -26.25 -12.99 5.62
CA VAL A 235 -26.91 -13.01 4.32
C VAL A 235 -28.40 -13.19 4.60
N GLU A 236 -29.14 -12.09 4.54
CA GLU A 236 -30.59 -12.13 4.61
C GLU A 236 -31.09 -12.69 3.27
N TYR A 237 -31.05 -14.01 3.10
CA TYR A 237 -31.90 -14.66 2.09
C TYR A 237 -33.36 -14.49 2.52
N LYS A 238 -33.92 -13.28 2.37
CA LYS A 238 -35.35 -13.05 2.54
C LYS A 238 -36.06 -13.52 1.27
N GLY A 239 -36.56 -14.75 1.29
CA GLY A 239 -37.52 -15.25 0.31
C GLY A 239 -36.95 -15.89 -0.97
N ALA A 240 -35.64 -16.15 -1.05
CA ALA A 240 -35.08 -16.93 -2.15
C ALA A 240 -35.41 -18.42 -1.96
N GLN A 241 -36.54 -18.86 -2.54
CA GLN A 241 -36.88 -20.28 -2.62
C GLN A 241 -36.29 -20.85 -3.91
N ILE A 242 -35.36 -21.79 -3.80
CA ILE A 242 -34.89 -22.57 -4.95
C ILE A 242 -36.04 -23.51 -5.32
N PRO A 243 -36.70 -23.36 -6.49
CA PRO A 243 -37.75 -24.29 -6.88
C PRO A 243 -37.16 -25.69 -7.05
N ALA A 244 -37.98 -26.69 -6.73
CA ALA A 244 -37.61 -28.09 -6.86
C ALA A 244 -37.19 -28.41 -8.32
N PRO A 245 -36.28 -29.38 -8.54
CA PRO A 245 -35.66 -29.61 -9.85
C PRO A 245 -36.66 -29.84 -10.99
N ASP A 246 -37.86 -30.35 -10.68
CA ASP A 246 -39.01 -30.59 -11.55
C ASP A 246 -39.73 -29.31 -12.00
N GLN A 247 -39.52 -28.18 -11.33
CA GLN A 247 -40.14 -26.87 -11.63
C GLN A 247 -39.15 -25.87 -12.25
N ARG A 248 -37.91 -26.28 -12.50
CA ARG A 248 -36.93 -25.43 -13.19
C ARG A 248 -37.27 -25.38 -14.68
N ARG A 249 -37.12 -24.20 -15.31
CA ARG A 249 -37.28 -24.05 -16.76
C ARG A 249 -36.36 -25.05 -17.47
N SER A 250 -36.96 -26.00 -18.16
CA SER A 250 -36.27 -26.80 -19.18
C SER A 250 -36.02 -25.90 -20.39
N TYR A 251 -34.76 -25.73 -20.76
CA TYR A 251 -34.43 -25.27 -22.10
C TYR A 251 -34.59 -26.47 -23.02
N SER A 252 -35.66 -26.44 -23.82
CA SER A 252 -35.84 -27.31 -24.98
C SER A 252 -35.00 -26.82 -26.14
#